data_AF-A0A7X8VM09-F1
#
_entry.id   AF-A0A7X8VM09-F1
#
_cell.length_a   1.000
_cell.length_b   1.000
_cell.length_c   1.000
_cell.angle_alpha   90.00
_cell.angle_beta   90.00
_cell.angle_gamma   90.00
#
_symmetry.space_group_name_H-M   'P 1'
#
loop_
_entity.id
_entity.type
_entity.pdbx_description
1 polymer ?
#
loop_
_entity_poly.entity_id
_entity_poly.type
_entity_poly.pdbx_seq_one_letter_code
_entity_poly.pdbx_strand_id
1 'polypeptide(L)'
;MKDQKAITGRVSPGRTEPVANDFINAIGGRLGRFAQVGTQQFWTPLQVLITTSLVFLAVGFLTKANCIQGVRGEDGVISLNWSGNRQYASACYNDIVPLYGGLGLDSPGFPYAFSWVEGDLTRYMEYPVLGGIFQWIASIITRFSYPVLEVIPFHTIPESGLYFMITALGLAFFWVLVIRMMVELTGNRVWDTVLVAASPLVAVHAFTNWDTPS
;
A
#
# COMPACT_ATOMS: atom_id res chain seq x y z
N MET A 1 3.74 16.59 35.06
CA MET A 1 2.54 17.19 34.44
C MET A 1 3.03 17.94 33.20
N LYS A 2 2.96 17.33 32.01
CA LYS A 2 3.46 17.96 30.77
C LYS A 2 2.45 19.01 30.32
N ASP A 3 2.93 20.23 30.06
CA ASP A 3 2.18 21.35 29.47
C ASP A 3 1.39 20.90 28.22
N GLN A 4 0.10 20.62 28.39
CA GLN A 4 -0.84 20.54 27.27
C GLN A 4 -1.26 21.96 26.92
N LYS A 5 -0.39 22.68 26.22
CA LYS A 5 -0.75 23.95 25.59
C LYS A 5 -1.79 23.63 24.51
N ALA A 6 -3.06 23.91 24.77
CA ALA A 6 -4.12 23.82 23.76
C ALA A 6 -3.64 24.56 22.49
N ILE A 7 -3.53 23.86 21.36
CA ILE A 7 -2.98 24.44 20.13
C ILE A 7 -4.01 25.43 19.60
N THR A 8 -3.80 26.73 19.88
CA THR A 8 -4.71 27.83 19.57
C THR A 8 -4.77 28.23 18.08
N GLY A 9 -4.22 27.41 17.17
CA GLY A 9 -4.13 27.71 15.74
C GLY A 9 -4.77 26.72 14.79
N ARG A 10 -5.36 25.61 15.25
CA ARG A 10 -5.95 24.58 14.36
C ARG A 10 -7.23 25.08 13.68
N VAL A 11 -7.31 24.86 12.38
CA VAL A 11 -8.46 25.21 11.56
C VAL A 11 -9.38 24.00 11.43
N SER A 12 -10.66 24.16 11.75
CA SER A 12 -11.65 23.10 11.59
C SER A 12 -12.15 23.05 10.14
N PRO A 13 -12.14 21.88 9.47
CA PRO A 13 -12.66 21.73 8.10
C PRO A 13 -14.10 22.22 7.96
N GLY A 14 -14.93 21.99 8.97
CA GLY A 14 -16.33 22.43 8.96
C GLY A 14 -16.53 23.94 9.02
N ARG A 15 -15.47 24.75 9.14
CA ARG A 15 -15.53 26.21 9.00
C ARG A 15 -15.02 26.72 7.65
N THR A 16 -14.11 25.99 7.01
CA THR A 16 -13.44 26.45 5.78
C THR A 16 -13.96 25.76 4.53
N GLU A 17 -14.40 24.50 4.63
CA GLU A 17 -14.78 23.68 3.49
C GLU A 17 -16.30 23.42 3.46
N PRO A 18 -17.02 23.74 2.37
CA PRO A 18 -18.48 23.56 2.28
C PRO A 18 -18.90 22.10 2.45
N VAL A 19 -18.21 21.18 1.76
CA VAL A 19 -18.50 19.74 1.81
C VAL A 19 -18.31 19.18 3.22
N ALA A 20 -17.22 19.59 3.88
CA ALA A 20 -16.99 19.17 5.26
C ALA A 20 -18.01 19.80 6.23
N ASN A 21 -18.47 21.03 5.95
CA ASN A 21 -19.47 21.69 6.78
C ASN A 21 -20.79 20.94 6.80
N ASP A 22 -21.32 20.58 5.63
CA ASP A 22 -22.59 19.87 5.50
C ASP A 22 -22.51 18.47 6.14
N PHE A 23 -21.41 17.75 5.89
CA PHE A 23 -21.18 16.44 6.49
C PHE A 23 -21.10 16.49 8.02
N ILE A 24 -20.35 17.45 8.57
CA ILE A 24 -20.23 17.64 10.03
C ILE A 24 -21.59 18.02 10.64
N ASN A 25 -22.37 18.88 9.96
CA ASN A 25 -23.70 19.26 10.41
C ASN A 25 -24.67 18.06 10.43
N ALA A 26 -24.56 17.14 9.47
CA ALA A 26 -25.40 15.94 9.42
C ALA A 26 -25.10 14.94 10.54
N ILE A 27 -23.83 14.78 10.95
CA ILE A 27 -23.44 13.81 11.99
C ILE A 27 -23.65 14.34 13.40
N GLY A 28 -23.35 15.62 13.66
CA GLY A 28 -23.37 16.14 15.04
C GLY A 28 -23.22 17.64 15.21
N GLY A 29 -23.10 18.41 14.13
CA GLY A 29 -22.97 19.86 14.21
C GLY A 29 -21.54 20.36 14.42
N ARG A 30 -21.38 21.68 14.30
CA ARG A 30 -20.10 22.37 14.42
C ARG A 30 -19.50 22.25 15.83
N LEU A 31 -18.17 22.28 15.90
CA LEU A 31 -17.44 22.39 17.17
C LEU A 31 -17.94 23.59 17.98
N GLY A 32 -18.39 23.32 19.20
CA GLY A 32 -18.88 24.33 20.13
C GLY A 32 -17.78 25.32 20.55
N ARG A 33 -18.18 26.52 20.99
CA ARG A 33 -17.26 27.60 21.43
C ARG A 33 -16.29 27.16 22.55
N PHE A 34 -16.69 26.18 23.36
CA PHE A 34 -15.91 25.66 24.49
C PHE A 34 -15.26 24.29 24.20
N ALA A 35 -15.32 23.80 22.95
CA ALA A 35 -14.70 22.53 22.59
C ALA A 35 -13.17 22.62 22.73
N GLN A 36 -12.58 21.71 23.50
CA GLN A 36 -11.13 21.63 23.64
C GLN A 36 -10.52 20.74 22.55
N VAL A 37 -10.00 21.36 21.50
CA VAL A 37 -9.37 20.66 20.38
C VAL A 37 -7.89 20.41 20.68
N GLY A 38 -7.44 19.17 20.51
CA GLY A 38 -6.03 18.80 20.67
C GLY A 38 -5.61 18.36 22.08
N THR A 39 -6.57 18.23 23.01
CA THR A 39 -6.33 17.68 24.36
C THR A 39 -6.55 16.16 24.44
N GLN A 40 -7.00 15.55 23.34
CA GLN A 40 -7.30 14.12 23.25
C GLN A 40 -6.01 13.28 23.39
N GLN A 41 -6.02 12.34 24.34
CA GLN A 41 -4.91 11.41 24.57
C GLN A 41 -4.98 10.15 23.69
N PHE A 42 -6.20 9.76 23.31
CA PHE A 42 -6.49 8.70 22.34
C PHE A 42 -7.06 9.31 21.06
N TRP A 43 -6.84 8.66 19.92
CA TRP A 43 -7.30 9.13 18.60
C TRP A 43 -6.82 10.55 18.27
N THR A 44 -5.51 10.76 18.39
CA THR A 44 -4.90 11.98 17.87
C THR A 44 -5.16 12.09 16.35
N PRO A 45 -5.19 13.30 15.75
CA PRO A 45 -5.44 13.45 14.31
C PRO A 45 -4.52 12.59 13.44
N LEU A 46 -3.23 12.46 13.84
CA LEU A 46 -2.27 11.59 13.17
C LEU A 46 -2.70 10.12 13.21
N GLN A 47 -3.11 9.61 14.37
CA GLN A 47 -3.59 8.22 14.50
C GLN A 47 -4.82 7.97 13.63
N VAL A 48 -5.78 8.89 13.64
CA VAL A 48 -7.00 8.78 12.80
C VAL A 48 -6.63 8.72 11.31
N LEU A 49 -5.74 9.60 10.86
CA LEU A 49 -5.30 9.65 9.46
C LEU A 49 -4.51 8.40 9.05
N ILE A 50 -3.61 7.91 9.92
CA ILE A 50 -2.88 6.66 9.68
C ILE A 50 -3.85 5.48 9.63
N THR A 51 -4.78 5.36 10.58
CA THR A 51 -5.78 4.28 10.57
C THR A 51 -6.66 4.33 9.33
N THR A 52 -7.10 5.52 8.92
CA THR A 52 -7.89 5.71 7.70
C THR A 52 -7.12 5.24 6.47
N SER A 53 -5.86 5.66 6.36
CA SER A 53 -4.95 5.25 5.30
C SER A 53 -4.75 3.72 5.26
N LEU A 54 -4.52 3.10 6.42
CA LEU A 54 -4.40 1.64 6.54
C LEU A 54 -5.68 0.90 6.12
N VAL A 55 -6.86 1.45 6.39
CA VAL A 55 -8.13 0.86 5.93
C VAL A 55 -8.21 0.90 4.41
N PHE A 56 -7.86 2.02 3.78
CA PHE A 56 -7.87 2.14 2.31
C PHE A 56 -6.83 1.22 1.66
N LEU A 57 -5.63 1.13 2.23
CA LEU A 57 -4.63 0.16 1.82
C LEU A 57 -5.14 -1.28 2.00
N ALA A 58 -5.79 -1.61 3.10
CA ALA A 58 -6.36 -2.93 3.31
C ALA A 58 -7.42 -3.27 2.25
N VAL A 59 -8.29 -2.32 1.89
CA VAL A 59 -9.23 -2.48 0.75
C VAL A 59 -8.45 -2.75 -0.54
N GLY A 60 -7.42 -1.97 -0.84
CA GLY A 60 -6.58 -2.21 -2.01
C GLY A 60 -5.96 -3.59 -2.03
N PHE A 61 -5.40 -4.05 -0.91
CA PHE A 61 -4.85 -5.40 -0.80
C PHE A 61 -5.92 -6.47 -1.03
N LEU A 62 -7.09 -6.33 -0.39
CA LEU A 62 -8.19 -7.27 -0.52
C LEU A 62 -8.73 -7.35 -1.95
N THR A 63 -8.73 -6.22 -2.69
CA THR A 63 -9.11 -6.24 -4.12
C THR A 63 -8.13 -7.08 -4.94
N LYS A 64 -6.84 -7.12 -4.58
CA LYS A 64 -5.79 -7.90 -5.26
C LYS A 64 -5.70 -9.35 -4.77
N ALA A 65 -6.20 -9.64 -3.57
CA ALA A 65 -6.02 -10.92 -2.87
C ALA A 65 -6.55 -12.15 -3.64
N ASN A 66 -7.55 -11.96 -4.52
CA ASN A 66 -8.06 -13.06 -5.36
C ASN A 66 -7.05 -13.50 -6.44
N CYS A 67 -6.22 -12.58 -6.92
CA CYS A 67 -5.28 -12.79 -8.02
C CYS A 67 -3.92 -13.34 -7.60
N ILE A 68 -3.61 -13.38 -6.30
CA ILE A 68 -2.31 -13.84 -5.79
C ILE A 68 -2.34 -15.32 -5.36
N GLN A 69 -3.50 -15.98 -5.52
CA GLN A 69 -3.69 -17.38 -5.16
C GLN A 69 -3.16 -18.30 -6.26
N GLY A 70 -2.64 -19.44 -5.83
CA GLY A 70 -2.11 -20.48 -6.70
C GLY A 70 -2.98 -21.72 -6.74
N VAL A 71 -2.62 -22.62 -7.64
CA VAL A 71 -3.16 -23.96 -7.75
C VAL A 71 -1.99 -24.94 -7.74
N ARG A 72 -2.14 -26.04 -7.00
CA ARG A 72 -1.13 -27.09 -6.93
C ARG A 72 -1.27 -27.99 -8.17
N GLY A 73 -0.20 -28.10 -8.93
CA GLY A 73 -0.12 -28.99 -10.09
C GLY A 73 0.01 -30.46 -9.68
N GLU A 74 -0.05 -31.35 -10.67
CA GLU A 74 0.17 -32.80 -10.49
C GLU A 74 1.61 -33.12 -10.03
N ASP A 75 2.54 -32.22 -10.34
CA ASP A 75 3.95 -32.23 -9.92
C ASP A 75 4.15 -31.75 -8.46
N GLY A 76 3.08 -31.32 -7.78
CA GLY A 76 3.13 -30.80 -6.42
C GLY A 76 3.57 -29.34 -6.31
N VAL A 77 3.96 -28.70 -7.43
CA VAL A 77 4.39 -27.31 -7.46
C VAL A 77 3.17 -26.39 -7.45
N ILE A 78 3.22 -25.32 -6.65
CA ILE A 78 2.16 -24.32 -6.60
C ILE A 78 2.46 -23.23 -7.64
N SER A 79 1.63 -23.18 -8.67
CA SER A 79 1.70 -22.17 -9.72
C SER A 79 0.59 -21.14 -9.56
N LEU A 80 0.80 -19.93 -10.09
CA LEU A 80 -0.18 -18.84 -10.02
C LEU A 80 -1.46 -19.19 -10.79
N ASN A 81 -2.64 -19.05 -10.15
CA ASN A 81 -3.91 -19.43 -10.76
C ASN A 81 -4.58 -18.25 -11.49
N TRP A 82 -4.14 -17.99 -12.71
CA TRP A 82 -4.73 -17.01 -13.62
C TRP A 82 -5.58 -17.65 -14.73
N SER A 83 -6.09 -18.86 -14.48
CA SER A 83 -6.96 -19.58 -15.41
C SER A 83 -8.18 -18.73 -15.81
N GLY A 84 -8.53 -18.77 -17.10
CA GLY A 84 -9.68 -18.02 -17.62
C GLY A 84 -9.52 -16.50 -17.57
N ASN A 85 -8.29 -15.97 -17.61
CA ASN A 85 -8.03 -14.53 -17.53
C ASN A 85 -8.58 -13.91 -16.23
N ARG A 86 -8.51 -14.65 -15.12
CA ARG A 86 -9.01 -14.23 -13.79
C ARG A 86 -8.58 -12.82 -13.43
N GLN A 87 -7.33 -12.47 -13.70
CA GLN A 87 -6.77 -11.15 -13.44
C GLN A 87 -7.56 -9.98 -14.05
N TYR A 88 -8.19 -10.21 -15.20
CA TYR A 88 -9.04 -9.24 -15.86
C TYR A 88 -10.50 -9.43 -15.46
N ALA A 89 -10.99 -10.67 -15.37
CA ALA A 89 -12.37 -10.98 -15.05
C ALA A 89 -12.78 -10.55 -13.63
N SER A 90 -11.87 -10.65 -12.65
CA SER A 90 -12.08 -10.18 -11.27
C SER A 90 -11.41 -8.83 -10.98
N ALA A 91 -10.94 -8.12 -12.02
CA ALA A 91 -10.35 -6.77 -11.92
C ALA A 91 -9.22 -6.63 -10.87
N CYS A 92 -8.44 -7.70 -10.66
CA CYS A 92 -7.40 -7.75 -9.63
C CYS A 92 -5.96 -7.80 -10.19
N TYR A 93 -5.80 -7.47 -11.47
CA TYR A 93 -4.50 -7.32 -12.11
C TYR A 93 -3.58 -6.35 -11.36
N ASN A 94 -2.30 -6.70 -11.30
CA ASN A 94 -1.19 -5.89 -10.82
C ASN A 94 0.09 -6.32 -11.54
N ASP A 95 1.03 -5.39 -11.72
CA ASP A 95 2.31 -5.65 -12.39
C ASP A 95 3.30 -6.38 -11.49
N ILE A 96 3.13 -6.29 -10.17
CA ILE A 96 4.05 -6.84 -9.16
C ILE A 96 4.19 -8.37 -9.30
N VAL A 97 3.07 -9.06 -9.49
CA VAL A 97 3.04 -10.53 -9.62
C VAL A 97 3.71 -11.05 -10.90
N PRO A 98 3.33 -10.59 -12.12
CA PRO A 98 3.92 -11.11 -13.36
C PRO A 98 5.36 -10.62 -13.58
N LEU A 99 5.68 -9.39 -13.21
CA LEU A 99 7.04 -8.84 -13.38
C LEU A 99 8.05 -9.42 -12.39
N TYR A 100 7.60 -10.13 -11.34
CA TYR A 100 8.51 -10.90 -10.48
C TYR A 100 9.36 -11.89 -11.28
N GLY A 101 8.73 -12.72 -12.13
CA GLY A 101 9.46 -13.59 -13.05
C GLY A 101 9.97 -12.85 -14.28
N GLY A 102 9.18 -11.90 -14.81
CA GLY A 102 9.55 -11.17 -16.04
C GLY A 102 10.84 -10.36 -15.94
N LEU A 103 11.16 -9.83 -14.76
CA LEU A 103 12.37 -9.04 -14.50
C LEU A 103 13.51 -9.87 -13.87
N GLY A 104 13.36 -11.20 -13.79
CA GLY A 104 14.35 -12.09 -13.18
C GLY A 104 14.51 -11.91 -11.67
N LEU A 105 13.50 -11.37 -10.98
CA LEU A 105 13.51 -11.19 -9.52
C LEU A 105 13.25 -12.51 -8.77
N ASP A 106 12.76 -13.54 -9.46
CA ASP A 106 12.67 -14.92 -8.99
C ASP A 106 14.06 -15.58 -8.88
N SER A 107 15.03 -15.12 -9.66
CA SER A 107 16.38 -15.67 -9.71
C SER A 107 17.35 -14.95 -8.77
N PRO A 108 18.40 -15.64 -8.26
CA PRO A 108 19.45 -14.99 -7.50
C PRO A 108 20.32 -14.11 -8.42
N GLY A 109 20.54 -12.86 -8.02
CA GLY A 109 21.36 -11.93 -8.79
C GLY A 109 21.04 -10.48 -8.47
N PHE A 110 21.84 -9.55 -9.00
CA PHE A 110 21.56 -8.12 -8.91
C PHE A 110 20.59 -7.71 -10.04
N PRO A 111 19.51 -6.95 -9.77
CA PRO A 111 18.43 -6.71 -10.74
C PRO A 111 18.89 -6.03 -12.03
N TYR A 112 19.88 -5.13 -11.98
CA TYR A 112 20.37 -4.43 -13.16
C TYR A 112 21.42 -5.22 -13.96
N ALA A 113 21.91 -6.35 -13.42
CA ALA A 113 22.76 -7.26 -14.16
C ALA A 113 21.95 -8.31 -14.95
N PHE A 114 20.67 -8.46 -14.62
CA PHE A 114 19.75 -9.31 -15.36
C PHE A 114 19.29 -8.61 -16.65
N SER A 115 19.14 -9.40 -17.71
CA SER A 115 18.64 -8.94 -19.00
C SER A 115 17.80 -10.03 -19.65
N TRP A 116 16.81 -9.63 -20.42
CA TRP A 116 15.98 -10.54 -21.20
C TRP A 116 15.90 -10.10 -22.65
N VAL A 117 15.59 -11.04 -23.54
CA VAL A 117 15.48 -10.79 -24.98
C VAL A 117 14.00 -10.68 -25.33
N GLU A 118 13.62 -9.59 -26.00
CA GLU A 118 12.28 -9.40 -26.53
C GLU A 118 12.37 -8.98 -27.99
N GLY A 119 12.11 -9.94 -28.88
CA GLY A 119 12.42 -9.80 -30.31
C GLY A 119 13.92 -9.67 -30.53
N ASP A 120 14.33 -8.59 -31.21
CA ASP A 120 15.74 -8.30 -31.51
C ASP A 120 16.41 -7.39 -30.46
N LEU A 121 15.72 -7.06 -29.36
CA LEU A 121 16.20 -6.12 -28.34
C LEU A 121 16.51 -6.83 -27.02
N THR A 122 17.69 -6.53 -26.47
CA THR A 122 18.03 -6.88 -25.08
C THR A 122 17.51 -5.79 -24.15
N ARG A 123 16.59 -6.16 -23.26
CA ARG A 123 16.02 -5.28 -22.24
C ARG A 123 16.68 -5.51 -20.88
N TYR A 124 16.64 -4.46 -20.08
CA TYR A 124 17.20 -4.38 -18.72
C TYR A 124 16.16 -3.77 -17.78
N MET A 125 16.42 -3.84 -16.48
CA MET A 125 15.58 -3.19 -15.46
C MET A 125 15.37 -1.69 -15.76
N GLU A 126 14.10 -1.30 -15.99
CA GLU A 126 13.71 0.07 -16.39
C GLU A 126 13.37 0.97 -15.19
N TYR A 127 13.14 0.39 -14.01
CA TYR A 127 12.75 1.13 -12.82
C TYR A 127 13.89 2.02 -12.28
N PRO A 128 13.57 3.12 -11.57
CA PRO A 128 14.58 3.94 -10.90
C PRO A 128 15.44 3.14 -9.92
N VAL A 129 16.71 3.54 -9.74
CA VAL A 129 17.70 2.78 -8.94
C VAL A 129 17.16 2.36 -7.56
N LEU A 130 16.57 3.29 -6.81
CA LEU A 130 16.01 2.99 -5.49
C LEU A 130 14.79 2.05 -5.56
N GLY A 131 13.96 2.19 -6.59
CA GLY A 131 12.82 1.31 -6.86
C GLY A 131 13.28 -0.12 -7.17
N GLY A 132 14.25 -0.28 -8.07
CA GLY A 132 14.84 -1.59 -8.38
C GLY A 132 15.57 -2.22 -7.18
N ILE A 133 16.23 -1.43 -6.33
CA ILE A 133 16.82 -1.92 -5.08
C ILE A 133 15.72 -2.37 -4.11
N PHE A 134 14.62 -1.64 -3.98
CA PHE A 134 13.48 -2.05 -3.17
C PHE A 134 12.87 -3.37 -3.66
N GLN A 135 12.64 -3.48 -4.98
CA GLN A 135 12.17 -4.72 -5.63
C GLN A 135 13.11 -5.90 -5.32
N TRP A 136 14.42 -5.66 -5.38
CA TRP A 136 15.43 -6.66 -5.10
C TRP A 136 15.46 -7.08 -3.64
N ILE A 137 15.40 -6.15 -2.69
CA ILE A 137 15.33 -6.46 -1.25
C ILE A 137 14.06 -7.28 -0.96
N ALA A 138 12.91 -6.89 -1.51
CA ALA A 138 11.68 -7.67 -1.40
C ALA A 138 11.83 -9.09 -1.97
N SER A 139 12.55 -9.23 -3.09
CA SER A 139 12.82 -10.54 -3.71
C SER A 139 13.70 -11.42 -2.82
N ILE A 140 14.70 -10.84 -2.18
CA ILE A 140 15.57 -11.52 -1.22
C ILE A 140 14.74 -12.04 -0.04
N ILE A 141 13.94 -11.17 0.57
CA ILE A 141 13.08 -11.55 1.70
C ILE A 141 12.12 -12.65 1.29
N THR A 142 11.55 -12.58 0.09
CA THR A 142 10.65 -13.61 -0.44
C THR A 142 11.36 -14.96 -0.55
N ARG A 143 12.49 -15.04 -1.26
CA ARG A 143 13.23 -16.29 -1.43
C ARG A 143 13.65 -16.92 -0.10
N PHE A 144 14.04 -16.10 0.88
CA PHE A 144 14.41 -16.61 2.21
C PHE A 144 13.23 -17.02 3.08
N SER A 145 12.05 -16.42 2.88
CA SER A 145 10.85 -16.72 3.67
C SER A 145 9.94 -17.77 3.04
N TYR A 146 9.99 -17.97 1.73
CA TYR A 146 9.15 -18.91 1.01
C TYR A 146 9.29 -20.37 1.50
N PRO A 147 10.48 -20.90 1.82
CA PRO A 147 10.62 -22.23 2.40
C PRO A 147 9.85 -22.43 3.71
N VAL A 148 9.65 -21.36 4.49
CA VAL A 148 8.83 -21.42 5.71
C VAL A 148 7.36 -21.63 5.37
N LEU A 149 6.89 -21.01 4.28
CA LEU A 149 5.52 -21.14 3.79
C LEU A 149 5.24 -22.55 3.23
N GLU A 150 6.24 -23.16 2.58
CA GLU A 150 6.13 -24.53 2.04
C GLU A 150 5.90 -25.61 3.11
N VAL A 151 6.38 -25.38 4.33
CA VAL A 151 6.17 -26.31 5.46
C VAL A 151 4.72 -26.24 5.99
N ILE A 152 3.98 -25.17 5.71
CA ILE A 152 2.62 -24.99 6.21
C ILE A 152 1.67 -25.91 5.44
N PRO A 153 0.97 -26.85 6.10
CA PRO A 153 0.02 -27.72 5.41
C PRO A 153 -1.09 -26.91 4.72
N PHE A 154 -1.47 -27.34 3.52
CA PHE A 154 -2.58 -26.77 2.72
C PHE A 154 -2.41 -25.30 2.26
N HIS A 155 -1.21 -24.72 2.30
CA HIS A 155 -1.01 -23.40 1.70
C HIS A 155 -1.25 -23.45 0.17
N THR A 156 -1.83 -22.38 -0.38
CA THR A 156 -2.15 -22.22 -1.81
C THR A 156 -1.40 -21.06 -2.45
N ILE A 157 -0.48 -20.43 -1.72
CA ILE A 157 0.18 -19.19 -2.13
C ILE A 157 1.46 -19.55 -2.90
N PRO A 158 1.59 -19.17 -4.17
CA PRO A 158 2.82 -19.31 -4.96
C PRO A 158 3.86 -18.27 -4.52
N GLU A 159 5.12 -18.46 -4.90
CA GLU A 159 6.22 -17.55 -4.54
C GLU A 159 5.96 -16.10 -4.99
N SER A 160 5.44 -15.91 -6.21
CA SER A 160 5.05 -14.59 -6.72
C SER A 160 3.94 -13.93 -5.88
N GLY A 161 3.05 -14.73 -5.28
CA GLY A 161 2.03 -14.24 -4.35
C GLY A 161 2.63 -13.80 -3.01
N LEU A 162 3.64 -14.52 -2.49
CA LEU A 162 4.38 -14.10 -1.31
C LEU A 162 5.18 -12.82 -1.57
N TYR A 163 5.82 -12.73 -2.73
CA TYR A 163 6.53 -11.53 -3.18
C TYR A 163 5.63 -10.29 -3.22
N PHE A 164 4.41 -10.45 -3.75
CA PHE A 164 3.39 -9.40 -3.71
C PHE A 164 3.07 -8.98 -2.28
N MET A 165 2.85 -9.92 -1.35
CA MET A 165 2.52 -9.59 0.04
C MET A 165 3.65 -8.82 0.74
N ILE A 166 4.91 -9.24 0.55
CA ILE A 166 6.08 -8.54 1.12
C ILE A 166 6.21 -7.14 0.54
N THR A 167 6.05 -7.00 -0.78
CA THR A 167 6.07 -5.71 -1.47
C THR A 167 4.94 -4.81 -0.96
N ALA A 168 3.73 -5.32 -0.84
CA ALA A 168 2.56 -4.57 -0.36
C ALA A 168 2.76 -4.07 1.07
N LEU A 169 3.38 -4.86 1.95
CA LEU A 169 3.74 -4.42 3.31
C LEU A 169 4.77 -3.28 3.28
N GLY A 170 5.79 -3.36 2.43
CA GLY A 170 6.77 -2.30 2.24
C GLY A 170 6.13 -1.00 1.71
N LEU A 171 5.30 -1.11 0.68
CA LEU A 171 4.57 0.03 0.11
C LEU A 171 3.61 0.65 1.13
N ALA A 172 2.90 -0.17 1.92
CA ALA A 172 2.04 0.32 3.00
C ALA A 172 2.83 1.09 4.06
N PHE A 173 4.03 0.61 4.43
CA PHE A 173 4.92 1.31 5.35
C PHE A 173 5.34 2.68 4.78
N PHE A 174 5.80 2.73 3.52
CA PHE A 174 6.19 3.99 2.88
C PHE A 174 4.99 4.94 2.76
N TRP A 175 3.80 4.43 2.44
CA TRP A 175 2.59 5.24 2.38
C TRP A 175 2.22 5.84 3.73
N VAL A 176 2.35 5.10 4.83
CA VAL A 176 2.16 5.64 6.19
C VAL A 176 3.19 6.75 6.50
N LEU A 177 4.43 6.62 6.03
CA LEU A 177 5.42 7.69 6.14
C LEU A 177 5.02 8.93 5.32
N VAL A 178 4.47 8.76 4.12
CA VAL A 178 3.91 9.87 3.31
C VAL A 178 2.80 10.57 4.08
N ILE A 179 1.86 9.84 4.69
CA ILE A 179 0.80 10.44 5.52
C ILE A 179 1.38 11.22 6.70
N ARG A 180 2.40 10.68 7.38
CA ARG A 180 3.07 11.39 8.46
C ARG A 180 3.71 12.70 7.97
N MET A 181 4.45 12.65 6.87
CA MET A 181 5.06 13.83 6.27
C MET A 181 4.00 14.86 5.86
N MET A 182 2.86 14.40 5.31
CA MET A 182 1.76 15.27 4.90
C MET A 182 1.08 15.96 6.10
N VAL A 183 0.94 15.26 7.22
CA VAL A 183 0.46 15.86 8.48
C VAL A 183 1.40 16.97 8.96
N GLU A 184 2.71 16.75 8.87
CA GLU A 184 3.72 17.74 9.24
C GLU A 184 3.69 18.96 8.28
N LEU A 185 3.50 18.73 6.98
CA LEU A 185 3.40 19.78 5.95
C LEU A 185 2.12 20.62 6.06
N THR A 186 0.98 19.99 6.34
CA THR A 186 -0.33 20.67 6.44
C THR A 186 -0.49 21.47 7.73
N GLY A 187 0.37 21.25 8.74
CA GLY A 187 0.53 22.11 9.90
C GLY A 187 -0.76 22.36 10.68
N ASN A 188 -1.36 23.55 10.52
CA ASN A 188 -2.60 23.93 11.21
C ASN A 188 -3.89 23.40 10.55
N ARG A 189 -3.79 22.94 9.29
CA ARG A 189 -4.87 22.35 8.48
C ARG A 189 -4.70 20.83 8.33
N VAL A 190 -4.27 20.14 9.40
CA VAL A 190 -3.97 18.68 9.39
C VAL A 190 -5.02 17.83 8.69
N TRP A 191 -6.30 18.16 8.86
CA TRP A 191 -7.42 17.42 8.28
C TRP A 191 -7.53 17.50 6.75
N ASP A 192 -6.83 18.42 6.08
CA ASP A 192 -6.72 18.39 4.61
C ASP A 192 -6.01 17.11 4.14
N THR A 193 -5.18 16.49 5.00
CA THR A 193 -4.50 15.21 4.73
C THR A 193 -5.50 14.05 4.55
N VAL A 194 -6.77 14.18 4.98
CA VAL A 194 -7.79 13.16 4.74
C VAL A 194 -7.98 12.91 3.24
N LEU A 195 -7.81 13.94 2.40
CA LEU A 195 -7.95 13.82 0.94
C LEU A 195 -6.91 12.86 0.35
N VAL A 196 -5.72 12.79 0.95
CA VAL A 196 -4.67 11.85 0.57
C VAL A 196 -4.91 10.48 1.22
N ALA A 197 -5.20 10.46 2.53
CA ALA A 197 -5.38 9.22 3.28
C ALA A 197 -6.60 8.38 2.84
N ALA A 198 -7.71 9.03 2.47
CA ALA A 198 -8.95 8.41 2.04
C ALA A 198 -9.17 8.52 0.52
N SER A 199 -8.09 8.64 -0.25
CA SER A 199 -8.16 8.77 -1.69
C SER A 199 -8.63 7.46 -2.35
N PRO A 200 -9.66 7.48 -3.22
CA PRO A 200 -10.06 6.31 -4.01
C PRO A 200 -8.93 5.76 -4.87
N LEU A 201 -8.01 6.63 -5.32
CA LEU A 201 -6.83 6.20 -6.09
C LEU A 201 -5.94 5.28 -5.27
N VAL A 202 -5.80 5.52 -3.97
CA VAL A 202 -5.02 4.64 -3.08
C VAL A 202 -5.72 3.29 -2.96
N ALA A 203 -7.04 3.28 -2.77
CA ALA A 203 -7.80 2.04 -2.67
C ALA A 203 -7.69 1.16 -3.93
N VAL A 204 -7.57 1.75 -5.12
CA VAL A 204 -7.52 1.00 -6.38
C VAL A 204 -6.08 0.72 -6.83
N HIS A 205 -5.20 1.69 -6.70
CA HIS A 205 -3.90 1.69 -7.37
C HIS A 205 -2.69 1.47 -6.45
N ALA A 206 -2.86 1.49 -5.12
CA ALA A 206 -1.72 1.39 -4.19
C ALA A 206 -0.83 0.14 -4.37
N PHE A 207 -1.37 -0.92 -4.96
CA PHE A 207 -0.62 -2.15 -5.25
C PHE A 207 -0.74 -2.58 -6.71
N THR A 208 -0.94 -1.63 -7.63
CA THR A 208 -0.89 -1.93 -9.06
C THR A 208 0.56 -2.05 -9.53
N ASN A 209 1.45 -1.18 -9.03
CA ASN A 209 2.87 -1.11 -9.38
C ASN A 209 3.67 -0.68 -8.12
N TRP A 210 5.00 -0.55 -8.22
CA TRP A 210 5.89 -0.16 -7.09
C TRP A 210 5.96 1.35 -6.84
N ASP A 211 5.35 2.17 -7.71
CA ASP A 211 5.49 3.63 -7.71
C ASP A 211 4.47 4.36 -6.82
N THR A 212 3.68 3.64 -6.03
CA THR A 212 2.67 4.24 -5.14
C THR A 212 3.19 5.38 -4.23
N PRO A 213 4.42 5.33 -3.65
CA PRO A 213 4.91 6.39 -2.78
C PRO A 213 5.69 7.51 -3.51
N SER A 214 5.85 7.46 -4.83
CA SER A 214 6.57 8.49 -5.63
C SER A 214 5.64 9.54 -6.20
#